data_AF-A0A956QFU0-F1
#
_entry.id   AF-A0A956QFU0-F1
#
_cell.length_a   1.000
_cell.length_b   1.000
_cell.length_c   1.000
_cell.angle_alpha   90.00
_cell.angle_beta   90.00
_cell.angle_gamma   90.00
#
_symmetry.space_group_name_H-M   'P 1'
#
loop_
_entity.id
_entity.type
_entity.pdbx_description
1 polymer ?
#
loop_
_entity_poly.entity_id
_entity_poly.type
_entity_poly.pdbx_seq_one_letter_code
_entity_poly.pdbx_strand_id
1 'polypeptide(L)' 'MPEKFSIFEHVRWSDVDRAGIIYYGRFQRLFEIAETELFRAVGLTYSVLFERLEVWLPRVQIH' A
#
# COMPACT_ATOMS: atom_id res chain seq x y z
N MET A 1 3.29 23.97 -3.34
CA MET A 1 3.88 22.60 -3.30
C MET A 1 2.75 21.64 -3.61
N PRO A 2 2.94 20.58 -4.43
CA PRO A 2 1.93 19.54 -4.55
C PRO A 2 1.67 18.95 -3.16
N GLU A 3 0.39 18.78 -2.83
CA GLU A 3 -0.03 18.22 -1.55
C GLU A 3 0.43 16.75 -1.47
N LYS A 4 0.96 16.36 -0.30
CA LYS A 4 1.38 14.97 -0.08
C LYS A 4 0.13 14.13 0.19
N PHE A 5 -0.07 13.08 -0.59
CA PHE A 5 -1.10 12.09 -0.28
C PHE A 5 -0.73 11.35 1.01
N SER A 6 -1.68 11.22 1.93
CA SER A 6 -1.48 10.53 3.20
C SER A 6 -2.75 9.80 3.64
N ILE A 7 -2.56 8.71 4.36
CA ILE A 7 -3.62 7.92 4.98
C ILE A 7 -3.21 7.51 6.39
N PHE A 8 -4.20 7.10 7.19
CA PHE A 8 -3.97 6.50 8.50
C PHE A 8 -4.28 5.01 8.44
N GLU A 9 -3.37 4.18 8.91
CA GLU A 9 -3.57 2.73 9.01
C GLU A 9 -3.10 2.24 10.38
N HIS A 10 -3.91 1.37 11.00
CA HIS A 10 -3.59 0.84 12.32
C HIS A 10 -2.64 -0.35 12.22
N VAL A 11 -1.72 -0.44 13.17
CA VAL A 11 -0.91 -1.64 13.35
C VAL A 11 -1.79 -2.73 13.96
N ARG A 12 -1.84 -3.91 13.35
CA ARG A 12 -2.59 -5.05 13.86
C ARG A 12 -1.68 -5.91 14.74
N TRP A 13 -2.28 -6.69 15.64
CA TRP A 13 -1.54 -7.64 16.47
C TRP A 13 -0.68 -8.61 15.63
N SER A 14 -1.19 -9.03 14.47
CA SER A 14 -0.49 -9.88 13.50
C SER A 14 0.74 -9.24 12.83
N ASP A 15 0.89 -7.92 12.95
CA ASP A 15 2.03 -7.19 12.41
C ASP A 15 3.21 -7.15 13.39
N VAL A 16 2.97 -7.48 14.66
CA VAL A 16 3.94 -7.37 15.75
C VAL A 16 4.60 -8.72 15.99
N ASP A 17 5.92 -8.74 16.17
CA ASP A 17 6.66 -9.95 16.52
C ASP A 17 7.04 -10.00 18.01
N ARG A 18 7.82 -11.01 18.39
CA ARG A 18 8.23 -11.23 19.79
C ARG A 18 9.10 -10.10 20.36
N ALA A 19 9.67 -9.23 19.53
CA ALA A 19 10.37 -8.03 20.00
C ALA A 19 9.42 -6.92 20.46
N GLY A 20 8.11 -7.06 20.24
CA GLY A 20 7.09 -6.09 20.67
C GLY A 20 6.98 -4.86 19.77
N ILE A 21 7.55 -4.93 18.56
CA ILE A 21 7.47 -3.90 17.53
C ILE A 21 6.94 -4.51 16.22
N ILE A 22 6.65 -3.68 15.23
CA ILE A 22 6.31 -4.17 13.89
C ILE A 22 7.47 -5.01 13.35
N TYR A 23 7.14 -6.22 12.91
CA TYR A 23 8.04 -7.05 12.14
C TYR A 23 8.36 -6.39 10.79
N TYR A 24 9.64 -6.34 10.42
CA TYR A 24 10.09 -5.66 9.20
C TYR A 24 9.32 -6.09 7.93
N GLY A 25 9.05 -7.39 7.78
CA GLY A 25 8.32 -7.90 6.62
C GLY A 25 6.87 -7.42 6.52
N ARG A 26 6.31 -6.80 7.57
CA ARG A 26 4.95 -6.25 7.59
C ARG A 26 4.89 -4.80 7.10
N PHE A 27 6.02 -4.12 6.97
CA PHE A 27 6.03 -2.76 6.41
C PHE A 27 5.52 -2.71 4.97
N GLN A 28 5.80 -3.75 4.16
CA GLN A 28 5.35 -3.84 2.76
C GLN A 28 3.82 -3.70 2.64
N ARG A 29 3.07 -4.29 3.59
CA ARG A 29 1.60 -4.18 3.68
C ARG A 29 1.14 -2.72 3.79
N LEU A 30 1.84 -1.90 4.58
CA LEU A 30 1.47 -0.50 4.77
C LEU A 30 1.61 0.30 3.46
N PHE A 31 2.66 0.02 2.68
CA PHE A 31 2.85 0.65 1.37
C PHE A 31 1.80 0.21 0.36
N GLU A 32 1.45 -1.08 0.31
CA GLU A 32 0.42 -1.61 -0.59
C GLU A 32 -0.95 -0.99 -0.32
N ILE A 33 -1.30 -0.79 0.96
CA ILE A 33 -2.54 -0.13 1.34
C ILE A 33 -2.52 1.34 0.92
N ALA A 34 -1.44 2.07 1.21
CA ALA A 34 -1.32 3.48 0.82
C ALA A 34 -1.38 3.66 -0.71
N GLU A 35 -0.74 2.78 -1.48
CA GLU A 35 -0.81 2.76 -2.94
C GLU A 35 -2.23 2.49 -3.44
N THR A 36 -2.93 1.51 -2.85
CA THR A 36 -4.32 1.21 -3.18
C THR A 36 -5.24 2.41 -2.91
N GLU A 37 -5.08 3.08 -1.78
CA GLU A 37 -5.86 4.28 -1.43
C GLU A 37 -5.53 5.46 -2.34
N LEU A 38 -4.26 5.63 -2.73
CA LEU A 38 -3.85 6.67 -3.68
C LEU A 38 -4.57 6.50 -5.02
N PHE A 39 -4.54 5.27 -5.55
CA PHE A 39 -5.22 4.93 -6.79
C PHE A 39 -6.73 5.11 -6.69
N ARG A 40 -7.34 4.73 -5.56
CA ARG A 40 -8.76 4.97 -5.31
C ARG A 40 -9.10 6.46 -5.27
N ALA A 41 -8.27 7.29 -4.64
CA ALA A 41 -8.48 8.72 -4.52
C ALA A 41 -8.52 9.44 -5.88
N VAL A 42 -7.84 8.90 -6.89
CA VAL A 42 -7.84 9.43 -8.27
C VAL A 42 -8.79 8.68 -9.23
N GLY A 43 -9.62 7.77 -8.70
CA GLY A 43 -10.59 7.00 -9.49
C GLY A 43 -9.99 5.88 -10.35
N LEU A 44 -8.73 5.51 -10.10
CA LEU A 44 -7.99 4.46 -10.81
C LEU A 44 -7.85 3.21 -9.93
N THR A 45 -8.95 2.69 -9.38
CA THR A 45 -8.90 1.48 -8.55
C THR A 45 -8.22 0.33 -9.28
N TYR A 46 -7.67 -0.64 -8.53
CA TYR A 46 -6.98 -1.79 -9.13
C TYR A 46 -7.80 -2.52 -10.20
N SER A 47 -9.11 -2.67 -10.01
CA SER A 47 -10.01 -3.23 -11.04
C SER A 47 -9.98 -2.43 -12.34
N VAL A 48 -9.96 -1.09 -12.27
CA VAL A 48 -9.88 -0.23 -13.46
C VAL A 48 -8.52 -0.39 -14.15
N LEU A 49 -7.43 -0.43 -13.39
CA LEU A 49 -6.08 -0.62 -13.95
C LEU A 49 -5.94 -1.94 -14.70
N PHE A 50 -6.40 -3.05 -14.10
CA PHE A 50 -6.26 -4.37 -14.71
C PHE A 50 -7.30 -4.65 -15.80
N GLU A 51 -8.59 -4.47 -15.50
CA GLU A 51 -9.67 -4.95 -16.37
C GLU A 51 -9.95 -4.00 -17.53
N ARG A 52 -9.71 -2.69 -17.34
CA ARG A 52 -10.04 -1.67 -18.35
C ARG A 52 -8.80 -1.14 -19.08
N LEU A 53 -7.68 -0.98 -18.36
CA LEU A 53 -6.47 -0.41 -18.91
C LEU A 53 -5.42 -1.47 -19.30
N GLU A 54 -5.63 -2.74 -18.91
CA GLU A 54 -4.70 -3.85 -19.14
C GLU A 54 -3.28 -3.59 -18.58
N VAL A 55 -3.19 -2.75 -17.54
CA VAL A 55 -1.93 -2.35 -16.90
C VAL A 55 -1.68 -3.19 -15.67
N TRP A 56 -0.47 -3.76 -15.60
CA TRP A 56 0.05 -4.43 -14.42
C TRP A 56 1.10 -3.59 -13.70
N LEU A 57 1.09 -3.65 -12.38
CA LEU A 57 2.03 -2.92 -11.51
C LEU A 57 2.93 -3.91 -10.74
N PRO A 58 3.86 -4.61 -11.42
CA PRO A 58 4.80 -5.50 -10.74
C PRO A 58 5.78 -4.68 -9.90
N ARG A 59 5.93 -5.06 -8.63
CA ARG A 59 6.91 -4.47 -7.72
C ARG A 59 8.26 -5.16 -7.90
N VAL A 60 9.20 -4.47 -8.55
CA VAL A 60 10.52 -5.02 -8.92
C VAL A 60 11.53 -4.90 -7.78
N GLN A 61 11.39 -3.89 -6.92
CA GLN A 61 12.37 -3.58 -5.89
C GLN A 61 11.70 -3.01 -4.65
N ILE A 62 12.16 -3.47 -3.48
CA ILE A 62 11.81 -2.98 -2.15
C ILE A 62 13.12 -2.90 -1.38
N HIS A 63 13.35 -1.78 -0.69
CA HIS A 63 14.51 -1.57 0.17
C HIS A 63 14.13 -1.80 1.62
#